data_AF-A0A7J3JET7-F1
#
_entry.id   AF-A0A7J3JET7-F1
#
_cell.length_a   1.000
_cell.length_b   1.000
_cell.length_c   1.000
_cell.angle_alpha   90.00
_cell.angle_beta   90.00
_cell.angle_gamma   90.00
#
_symmetry.space_group_name_H-M   'P 1'
#
loop_
_entity.id
_entity.type
_entity.pdbx_description
1 polymer ?
#
loop_
_entity_poly.entity_id
_entity_poly.type
_entity_poly.pdbx_seq_one_letter_code
_entity_poly.pdbx_strand_id
1 'polypeptide(L)'
;MKFAEVAILLREIVDRCPGLDGATITLVPQKAIFPHYQGYHINIKANFNRESMGGLRKIVEGHDLMMQIKADAVIVYESRPT
;
A
#
# COMPACT_ATOMS: atom_id res chain seq x y z
N MET A 1 4.98 -4.67 7.22
CA MET A 1 5.80 -4.99 6.05
C MET A 1 7.23 -4.57 6.28
N LYS A 2 8.18 -5.47 6.05
CA LYS A 2 9.62 -5.18 5.95
C LYS A 2 9.90 -4.37 4.69
N PHE A 3 11.04 -3.69 4.65
CA PHE A 3 11.42 -2.84 3.51
C PHE A 3 11.54 -3.62 2.19
N ALA A 4 12.03 -4.86 2.22
CA ALA A 4 12.15 -5.70 1.03
C ALA A 4 10.77 -6.07 0.43
N GLU A 5 9.79 -6.40 1.28
CA GLU A 5 8.42 -6.71 0.86
C GLU A 5 7.74 -5.48 0.26
N VAL A 6 7.97 -4.30 0.85
CA VAL A 6 7.53 -3.03 0.28
C VAL A 6 8.09 -2.84 -1.12
N ALA A 7 9.39 -3.05 -1.34
CA ALA A 7 10.01 -2.86 -2.65
C ALA A 7 9.41 -3.79 -3.73
N ILE A 8 9.12 -5.04 -3.37
CA ILE A 8 8.45 -6.01 -4.25
C ILE A 8 7.04 -5.51 -4.60
N LEU A 9 6.27 -5.08 -3.59
CA LEU A 9 4.91 -4.58 -3.80
C LEU A 9 4.89 -3.33 -4.69
N LEU A 10 5.81 -2.38 -4.46
CA LEU A 10 5.90 -1.16 -5.26
C LEU A 10 6.21 -1.46 -6.72
N ARG A 11 7.12 -2.41 -6.98
CA ARG A 11 7.40 -2.86 -8.35
C ARG A 11 6.14 -3.43 -9.00
N GLU A 12 5.42 -4.30 -8.30
CA GLU A 12 4.21 -4.90 -8.84
C GLU A 12 3.11 -3.86 -9.10
N ILE A 13 2.96 -2.88 -8.21
CA ILE A 13 2.04 -1.75 -8.40
C ILE A 13 2.39 -0.97 -9.67
N VAL A 14 3.67 -0.65 -9.88
CA VAL A 14 4.13 0.06 -11.09
C VAL A 14 3.88 -0.77 -12.35
N ASP A 15 4.18 -2.08 -12.31
CA ASP A 15 4.08 -2.95 -13.48
C ASP A 15 2.61 -3.28 -13.85
N ARG A 16 1.70 -3.33 -12.87
CA ARG A 16 0.33 -3.86 -13.05
C ARG A 16 -0.78 -2.84 -12.83
N CYS A 17 -0.48 -1.65 -12.32
CA CYS A 17 -1.45 -0.56 -12.11
C CYS A 17 -1.00 0.75 -12.77
N PRO A 18 -1.00 0.84 -14.11
CA PRO A 18 -0.57 2.05 -14.83
C PRO A 18 -1.42 3.28 -14.47
N GLY A 19 -2.67 3.07 -14.03
CA GLY A 19 -3.54 4.15 -13.52
C GLY A 19 -3.10 4.78 -12.19
N LEU A 20 -1.93 4.41 -11.66
CA LEU A 20 -1.27 5.06 -10.53
C LEU A 20 -0.02 5.86 -10.94
N ASP A 21 0.16 6.13 -12.24
CA ASP A 21 1.19 7.06 -12.68
C ASP A 21 1.00 8.45 -12.04
N GLY A 22 2.11 9.07 -11.63
CA GLY A 22 2.11 10.31 -10.85
C GLY A 22 1.63 10.18 -9.40
N ALA A 23 1.37 8.97 -8.89
CA ALA A 23 1.02 8.76 -7.48
C ALA A 23 2.19 9.14 -6.55
N THR A 24 1.86 9.79 -5.43
CA THR A 24 2.81 9.99 -4.35
C THR A 24 2.74 8.82 -3.39
N ILE A 25 3.86 8.12 -3.22
CA ILE A 25 3.96 6.98 -2.30
C ILE A 25 4.78 7.40 -1.08
N THR A 26 4.20 7.23 0.11
CA THR A 26 4.85 7.50 1.39
C THR A 26 4.93 6.23 2.21
N LEU A 27 6.13 5.90 2.69
CA LEU A 27 6.34 4.82 3.64
C LEU A 27 6.19 5.37 5.06
N VAL A 28 5.20 4.89 5.80
CA VAL A 28 4.94 5.30 7.17
C VAL A 28 5.50 4.24 8.12
N PRO A 29 6.55 4.53 8.90
CA PRO A 29 7.09 3.57 9.86
C PRO A 29 6.02 3.20 10.90
N GLN A 30 5.82 1.90 11.13
CA GLN A 30 4.85 1.42 12.13
C GLN A 30 5.17 1.95 13.52
N LYS A 31 6.45 2.04 13.88
CA LYS A 31 6.92 2.62 15.15
C LYS A 31 6.42 4.05 15.42
N ALA A 32 6.06 4.81 14.39
CA ALA A 32 5.51 6.16 14.53
C ALA A 32 4.05 6.17 15.03
N ILE A 33 3.34 5.06 14.87
CA ILE A 33 1.94 4.87 15.26
C ILE A 33 1.83 3.90 16.44
N PHE A 34 2.65 2.84 16.43
CA PHE A 34 2.69 1.76 17.41
C PHE A 34 4.14 1.50 17.82
N PRO A 35 4.61 2.04 18.98
CA PRO A 35 6.03 2.05 19.35
C PRO A 35 6.73 0.67 19.39
N HIS A 36 5.98 -0.41 19.60
CA HIS A 36 6.50 -1.77 19.72
C HIS A 36 6.56 -2.54 18.39
N TYR A 37 6.10 -1.94 17.28
CA TYR A 37 5.98 -2.63 16.00
C TYR A 37 7.00 -2.10 14.99
N GLN A 38 7.54 -3.02 14.20
CA GLN A 38 8.57 -2.75 13.20
C GLN A 38 7.99 -2.91 11.79
N GLY A 39 8.52 -2.13 10.84
CA GLY A 39 8.12 -2.17 9.44
C GLY A 39 7.37 -0.91 9.02
N TYR A 40 6.68 -1.01 7.88
CA TYR A 40 6.08 0.11 7.18
C TYR A 40 4.64 -0.17 6.79
N HIS A 41 3.83 0.89 6.78
CA HIS A 41 2.62 1.00 5.97
C HIS A 41 2.95 1.79 4.70
N ILE A 42 2.23 1.53 3.63
CA ILE A 42 2.37 2.27 2.37
C ILE A 42 1.15 3.16 2.25
N ASN A 43 1.35 4.46 2.15
CA ASN A 43 0.31 5.43 1.86
C ASN A 43 0.46 5.90 0.41
N ILE A 44 -0.54 5.62 -0.42
CA ILE A 44 -0.56 5.93 -1.85
C ILE A 44 -1.57 7.06 -2.05
N LYS A 45 -1.09 8.25 -2.40
CA LYS A 45 -1.93 9.41 -2.74
C LYS A 45 -1.98 9.58 -4.24
N ALA A 46 -3.17 9.44 -4.82
CA ALA A 46 -3.41 9.48 -6.25
C ALA A 46 -4.88 9.80 -6.55
N ASN A 47 -5.18 10.13 -7.80
CA ASN A 47 -6.56 10.21 -8.29
C ASN A 47 -7.04 8.81 -8.68
N PHE A 48 -7.59 8.09 -7.71
CA PHE A 48 -8.04 6.72 -7.91
C PHE A 48 -9.31 6.66 -8.76
N ASN A 49 -9.21 6.03 -9.94
CA ASN A 49 -10.37 5.62 -10.72
C ASN A 49 -10.71 4.15 -10.44
N ARG A 50 -11.82 3.66 -11.01
CA ARG A 50 -12.30 2.28 -10.79
C ARG A 50 -11.28 1.21 -11.23
N GLU A 51 -10.52 1.48 -12.27
CA GLU A 51 -9.49 0.58 -12.80
C GLU A 51 -8.29 0.49 -11.85
N SER A 52 -7.73 1.64 -11.45
CA SER A 52 -6.61 1.73 -10.51
C SER A 52 -6.96 1.07 -9.17
N MET A 53 -8.18 1.28 -8.66
CA MET A 53 -8.66 0.62 -7.45
C MET A 53 -8.80 -0.89 -7.61
N GLY A 54 -9.27 -1.36 -8.77
CA GLY A 54 -9.40 -2.77 -9.06
C GLY A 54 -8.05 -3.48 -9.14
N GLY A 55 -7.08 -2.85 -9.80
CA GLY A 55 -5.70 -3.35 -9.86
C GLY A 55 -5.04 -3.39 -8.48
N LEU A 56 -5.11 -2.29 -7.74
CA LEU A 56 -4.51 -2.19 -6.40
C LEU A 56 -5.12 -3.23 -5.45
N ARG A 57 -6.44 -3.43 -5.49
CA ARG A 57 -7.10 -4.46 -4.69
C ARG A 57 -6.57 -5.86 -4.98
N LYS A 58 -6.42 -6.23 -6.26
CA LYS A 58 -5.87 -7.55 -6.64
C LYS A 58 -4.45 -7.77 -6.14
N ILE A 59 -3.61 -6.72 -6.23
CA ILE A 59 -2.23 -6.79 -5.72
C ILE A 59 -2.24 -6.95 -4.20
N VAL A 60 -3.01 -6.14 -3.49
CA VAL A 60 -3.12 -6.21 -2.02
C VAL A 60 -3.61 -7.58 -1.56
N GLU A 61 -4.67 -8.11 -2.18
CA GLU A 61 -5.22 -9.45 -1.89
C GLU A 61 -4.19 -10.56 -2.18
N GLY A 62 -3.41 -10.44 -3.26
CA GLY A 62 -2.37 -11.43 -3.61
C GLY A 62 -1.18 -11.49 -2.65
N HIS A 63 -1.02 -10.49 -1.79
CA HIS A 63 0.04 -10.42 -0.77
C HIS A 63 -0.50 -10.60 0.67
N ASP A 64 -1.76 -11.02 0.83
CA ASP A 64 -2.44 -11.12 2.14
C ASP A 64 -2.38 -9.81 2.96
N LEU A 65 -2.42 -8.68 2.27
CA LEU A 65 -2.38 -7.34 2.86
C LEU A 65 -3.80 -6.78 3.04
N MET A 66 -3.90 -5.76 3.89
CA MET A 66 -5.12 -5.01 4.13
C MET A 66 -5.04 -3.64 3.47
N MET A 67 -6.21 -3.14 3.05
CA MET A 67 -6.35 -1.82 2.44
C MET A 67 -7.34 -0.96 3.22
N GLN A 68 -6.96 0.28 3.53
CA GLN A 68 -7.85 1.31 4.04
C GLN A 68 -7.98 2.42 3.00
N ILE A 69 -9.21 2.64 2.54
CA ILE A 69 -9.53 3.69 1.55
C ILE A 69 -9.85 4.98 2.29
N LYS A 70 -9.20 6.08 1.89
CA LYS A 70 -9.49 7.45 2.31
C LYS A 70 -9.94 8.26 1.09
N ALA A 71 -10.38 9.51 1.33
CA ALA A 71 -10.90 10.38 0.27
C ALA A 71 -9.88 10.66 -0.85
N ASP A 72 -8.60 10.79 -0.51
CA ASP A 72 -7.51 11.15 -1.45
C ASP A 72 -6.34 10.15 -1.43
N ALA A 73 -6.46 9.05 -0.67
CA ALA A 73 -5.37 8.14 -0.45
C ALA A 73 -5.83 6.71 -0.17
N VAL A 74 -4.94 5.76 -0.42
CA VAL A 74 -5.09 4.36 -0.03
C VAL A 74 -3.93 3.97 0.86
N ILE A 75 -4.22 3.39 2.02
CA ILE A 75 -3.21 2.86 2.94
C ILE A 75 -3.19 1.35 2.83
N VAL A 76 -2.03 0.79 2.54
CA VAL A 76 -1.75 -0.65 2.50
C VAL A 76 -0.91 -1.04 3.70
N TYR A 77 -1.30 -2.09 4.41
CA TYR A 77 -0.67 -2.54 5.64
C TYR A 77 -0.91 -4.04 5.87
N GLU A 78 -0.07 -4.68 6.68
CA GLU A 78 -0.30 -6.07 7.09
C GLU A 78 -1.52 -6.16 8.01
N SER A 79 -2.32 -7.21 7.82
CA SER A 79 -3.29 -7.60 8.83
C SER A 79 -2.52 -7.90 10.12
N ARG A 80 -3.01 -7.38 11.26
CA ARG A 80 -2.33 -7.60 12.54
C ARG A 80 -2.33 -9.10 12.84
N PRO A 81 -1.23 -9.70 13.30
CA PRO A 81 -1.35 -10.87 14.15
C PRO A 81 -2.09 -10.38 15.41
N THR A 82 -3.28 -10.92 15.65
CA THR A 82 -3.99 -10.76 16.94
C THR A 82 -3.14 -11.26 18.09
#